data_AF-A0A7Y6PQB0-F1
#
_entry.id   AF-A0A7Y6PQB0-F1
#
_cell.length_a   1.000
_cell.length_b   1.000
_cell.length_c   1.000
_cell.angle_alpha   90.00
_cell.angle_beta   90.00
_cell.angle_gamma   90.00
#
_symmetry.space_group_name_H-M   'P 1'
#
loop_
_entity.id
_entity.type
_entity.pdbx_description
1 polymer ?
#
loop_
_entity_poly.entity_id
_entity_poly.type
_entity_poly.pdbx_seq_one_letter_code
_entity_poly.pdbx_strand_id
1 'polypeptide(L)'
;MRKNQRVWVNQIDMRASVLTSTDEGVASLDTTGDFATLDWRNTKFVDQSFVSTPNADGTWTRRRFYRESNWMEQPSKFSIEQLDAAGRVIGGCDDYEVSSGKEHHRTDNDDFFDRRLRAIQWTNDCASTTDCSTATHFEEEALVELRYASSDHPETFKFDSRTRQLRVTWTANHRAYFIPVEQVANPEWDYGFKIDLAVTTPPAANGTYAPGQLLTVEFTLRDGQGKPLHDPGVLPTFQDFLTGNTPSGIQYWDVTQRVATYYRRKHKEKQMVIAINGPMQDTQTIHNTIDFVGSIITSPEGSVRTASPATEGFYGAANAVPDWPILLGIQPLNSPVDNVVQFTLPADAKPGTYKIVMKARRSYLGEEIPAATVISLQVGTPTPTKKVLDTGPCTSCHKDGSSLSVISHAISANDRDTCTTCHGPLVFEPETPVYVRTHFIHSRTNRLNKPLQKCESCHLNRTGIQRTSKSACMSCHKSYPASHVAQFGPVVDMYIGGTLDDSFQQCTSSCHKTHPGSSL
;
A
#
# COMPACT_ATOMS: atom_id res chain seq x y z
N MET A 1 -6.37 2.45 -24.53
CA MET A 1 -7.55 3.27 -24.15
C MET A 1 -8.73 2.87 -25.02
N ARG A 2 -9.98 2.90 -24.52
CA ARG A 2 -11.16 2.71 -25.39
C ARG A 2 -11.36 3.92 -26.31
N LYS A 3 -11.62 3.68 -27.59
CA LYS A 3 -11.88 4.75 -28.57
C LYS A 3 -13.12 5.54 -28.18
N ASN A 4 -13.10 6.86 -28.42
CA ASN A 4 -14.21 7.79 -28.14
C ASN A 4 -14.59 7.97 -26.66
N GLN A 5 -13.81 7.43 -25.72
CA GLN A 5 -14.06 7.58 -24.29
C GLN A 5 -13.62 8.96 -23.79
N ARG A 6 -14.38 9.53 -22.84
CA ARG A 6 -13.90 10.65 -22.01
C ARG A 6 -13.14 10.09 -20.82
N VAL A 7 -11.99 10.68 -20.52
CA VAL A 7 -11.12 10.26 -19.41
C VAL A 7 -10.68 11.47 -18.61
N TRP A 8 -9.98 11.23 -17.51
CA TRP A 8 -9.30 12.23 -16.70
C TRP A 8 -7.94 11.65 -16.28
N VAL A 9 -7.05 12.52 -15.82
CA VAL A 9 -5.81 12.08 -15.17
C VAL A 9 -6.17 11.59 -13.78
N ASN A 10 -5.90 10.33 -13.46
CA ASN A 10 -6.09 9.82 -12.10
C ASN A 10 -4.79 9.84 -11.28
N GLN A 11 -3.66 9.61 -11.94
CA GLN A 11 -2.37 9.47 -11.30
C GLN A 11 -1.24 9.90 -12.24
N ILE A 12 -0.20 10.50 -11.66
CA ILE A 12 1.09 10.72 -12.30
C ILE A 12 2.16 10.00 -11.47
N ASP A 13 2.97 9.18 -12.13
CA ASP A 13 4.08 8.45 -11.54
C ASP A 13 5.30 8.64 -12.43
N MET A 14 6.33 9.30 -11.91
CA MET A 14 7.61 9.49 -12.58
C MET A 14 8.71 9.05 -11.64
N ARG A 15 9.71 8.35 -12.20
CA ARG A 15 10.92 7.97 -11.46
C ARG A 15 12.15 8.13 -12.32
N ALA A 16 13.26 8.43 -11.68
CA ALA A 16 14.59 8.17 -12.22
C ALA A 16 15.43 7.53 -11.12
N SER A 17 16.31 6.61 -11.51
CA SER A 17 17.33 6.08 -10.60
C SER A 17 18.71 6.17 -11.22
N VAL A 18 19.70 6.39 -10.36
CA VAL A 18 21.12 6.46 -10.70
C VAL A 18 21.84 5.47 -9.78
N LEU A 19 22.68 4.62 -10.37
CA LEU A 19 23.52 3.69 -9.62
C LEU A 19 24.89 4.32 -9.40
N THR A 20 25.39 4.27 -8.16
CA THR A 20 26.71 4.77 -7.79
C THR A 20 27.44 3.74 -6.92
N SER A 21 28.77 3.86 -6.85
CA SER A 21 29.62 3.01 -5.99
C SER A 21 30.07 3.71 -4.69
N THR A 22 29.62 4.95 -4.49
CA THR A 22 29.98 5.84 -3.39
C THR A 22 28.74 6.37 -2.69
N ASP A 23 28.79 6.53 -1.36
CA ASP A 23 27.69 7.11 -0.59
C ASP A 23 27.65 8.64 -0.81
N GLU A 24 26.90 9.07 -1.82
CA GLU A 24 26.70 10.48 -2.17
C GLU A 24 25.34 11.02 -1.69
N GLY A 25 24.60 10.22 -0.93
CA GLY A 25 23.21 10.47 -0.61
C GLY A 25 22.33 10.41 -1.86
N VAL A 26 22.00 11.59 -2.39
CA VAL A 26 21.16 11.78 -3.59
C VAL A 26 21.75 12.84 -4.53
N ALA A 27 23.04 13.10 -4.40
CA ALA A 27 23.69 14.20 -5.10
C ALA A 27 23.79 13.92 -6.61
N SER A 28 24.07 12.69 -7.04
CA SER A 28 24.22 12.35 -8.45
C SER A 28 22.93 12.60 -9.27
N LEU A 29 21.76 12.64 -8.63
CA LEU A 29 20.48 13.03 -9.27
C LEU A 29 20.43 14.49 -9.73
N ASP A 30 21.33 15.36 -9.25
CA ASP A 30 21.41 16.77 -9.63
C ASP A 30 22.11 17.00 -10.99
N THR A 31 22.74 15.97 -11.52
CA THR A 31 23.56 16.04 -12.74
C THR A 31 23.24 14.90 -13.71
N THR A 32 22.54 13.86 -13.26
CA THR A 32 22.25 12.66 -14.05
C THR A 32 20.75 12.35 -14.15
N GLY A 33 20.31 11.87 -15.32
CA GLY A 33 18.95 11.37 -15.54
C GLY A 33 17.89 12.46 -15.76
N ASP A 34 16.63 12.09 -15.53
CA ASP A 34 15.46 12.94 -15.83
C ASP A 34 15.23 14.08 -14.84
N PHE A 35 15.89 14.01 -13.68
CA PHE A 35 15.74 14.97 -12.59
C PHE A 35 16.95 15.92 -12.48
N ALA A 36 17.95 15.79 -13.35
CA ALA A 36 19.18 16.59 -13.35
C ALA A 36 18.95 18.11 -13.49
N THR A 37 17.87 18.53 -14.15
CA THR A 37 17.58 19.96 -14.36
C THR A 37 16.73 20.58 -13.25
N LEU A 38 16.37 19.80 -12.23
CA LEU A 38 15.56 20.29 -11.13
C LEU A 38 16.37 21.08 -10.11
N ASP A 39 15.68 21.94 -9.37
CA ASP A 39 16.30 22.73 -8.31
C ASP A 39 16.46 21.92 -7.01
N TRP A 40 17.61 21.25 -6.89
CA TRP A 40 17.99 20.42 -5.75
C TRP A 40 18.51 21.21 -4.53
N ARG A 41 18.50 22.55 -4.56
CA ARG A 41 18.87 23.34 -3.37
C ARG A 41 17.93 23.03 -2.21
N ASN A 42 18.47 23.09 -1.00
CA ASN A 42 17.78 22.77 0.27
C ASN A 42 17.43 21.30 0.50
N THR A 43 17.93 20.37 -0.32
CA THR A 43 17.77 18.93 -0.07
C THR A 43 18.33 18.55 1.30
N LYS A 44 17.50 17.92 2.13
CA LYS A 44 17.87 17.45 3.46
C LYS A 44 17.56 15.98 3.64
N PHE A 45 18.47 15.27 4.28
CA PHE A 45 18.19 14.00 4.91
C PHE A 45 17.18 14.21 6.04
N VAL A 46 16.06 13.49 6.03
CA VAL A 46 14.99 13.68 7.02
C VAL A 46 14.66 12.47 7.87
N ASP A 47 14.86 11.25 7.34
CA ASP A 47 14.55 10.00 8.02
C ASP A 47 15.36 8.84 7.38
N GLN A 48 15.56 7.74 8.12
CA GLN A 48 16.12 6.48 7.60
C GLN A 48 15.50 5.23 8.24
N SER A 49 15.58 4.12 7.54
CA SER A 49 15.13 2.81 8.01
C SER A 49 16.02 1.73 7.41
N PHE A 50 16.21 0.64 8.15
CA PHE A 50 16.86 -0.56 7.63
C PHE A 50 15.79 -1.61 7.34
N VAL A 51 15.93 -2.29 6.21
CA VAL A 51 15.15 -3.51 5.96
C VAL A 51 15.59 -4.53 7.01
N SER A 52 14.66 -4.97 7.86
CA SER A 52 15.01 -5.80 9.02
C SER A 52 15.30 -7.26 8.66
N THR A 53 15.08 -7.64 7.41
CA THR A 53 15.42 -8.97 6.87
C THR A 53 16.69 -8.89 6.04
N PRO A 54 17.64 -9.84 6.19
CA PRO A 54 18.79 -9.89 5.31
C PRO A 54 18.41 -10.15 3.85
N ASN A 55 19.23 -9.62 2.94
CA ASN A 55 19.24 -10.02 1.55
C ASN A 55 19.67 -11.49 1.43
N ALA A 56 19.42 -12.09 0.26
CA ALA A 56 19.75 -13.49 0.01
C ALA A 56 21.26 -13.82 0.17
N ASP A 57 22.13 -12.82 0.00
CA ASP A 57 23.58 -12.93 0.20
C ASP A 57 24.03 -12.70 1.66
N GLY A 58 23.09 -12.48 2.58
CA GLY A 58 23.34 -12.21 3.99
C GLY A 58 23.62 -10.74 4.34
N THR A 59 23.76 -9.86 3.35
CA THR A 59 23.94 -8.41 3.54
C THR A 59 22.62 -7.70 3.78
N TRP A 60 22.63 -6.48 4.33
CA TRP A 60 21.41 -5.75 4.66
C TRP A 60 21.27 -4.47 3.81
N THR A 61 20.04 -3.97 3.71
CA THR A 61 19.73 -2.76 2.93
C THR A 61 19.23 -1.64 3.83
N ARG A 62 19.82 -0.46 3.67
CA ARG A 62 19.37 0.78 4.29
C ARG A 62 18.66 1.67 3.27
N ARG A 63 17.58 2.30 3.69
CA ARG A 63 16.84 3.32 2.93
C ARG A 63 16.93 4.66 3.65
N ARG A 64 17.53 5.66 3.03
CA ARG A 64 17.59 7.06 3.51
C ARG A 64 16.64 7.92 2.67
N PHE A 65 15.96 8.85 3.32
CA PHE A 65 14.92 9.66 2.68
C PHE A 65 15.29 11.13 2.74
N TYR A 66 15.10 11.79 1.61
CA TYR A 66 15.48 13.17 1.39
C TYR A 66 14.28 14.00 0.96
N ARG A 67 14.18 15.23 1.50
CA ARG A 67 13.08 16.17 1.30
C ARG A 67 13.58 17.61 1.21
N GLU A 68 12.64 18.54 1.07
CA GLU A 68 12.85 20.00 1.15
C GLU A 68 13.64 20.60 -0.01
N SER A 69 13.99 19.81 -1.04
CA SER A 69 14.49 20.36 -2.29
C SER A 69 13.45 21.33 -2.87
N ASN A 70 13.89 22.43 -3.46
CA ASN A 70 12.96 23.44 -3.99
C ASN A 70 11.93 22.86 -4.96
N TRP A 71 12.33 21.93 -5.84
CA TRP A 71 11.39 21.28 -6.77
C TRP A 71 10.32 20.42 -6.07
N MET A 72 10.57 19.93 -4.85
CA MET A 72 9.62 19.14 -4.06
C MET A 72 8.57 20.01 -3.36
N GLU A 73 8.96 21.23 -2.98
CA GLU A 73 8.16 22.13 -2.15
C GLU A 73 7.35 23.15 -2.97
N GLN A 74 7.87 23.55 -4.13
CA GLN A 74 7.21 24.51 -5.00
C GLN A 74 6.03 23.90 -5.76
N PRO A 75 5.00 24.70 -6.09
CA PRO A 75 3.96 24.26 -7.01
C PRO A 75 4.53 24.10 -8.43
N SER A 76 4.02 23.09 -9.13
CA SER A 76 4.37 22.81 -10.52
C SER A 76 3.17 22.22 -11.24
N LYS A 77 3.14 22.33 -12.57
CA LYS A 77 2.05 21.86 -13.42
C LYS A 77 2.54 20.82 -14.42
N PHE A 78 1.65 19.92 -14.80
CA PHE A 78 1.83 19.01 -15.92
C PHE A 78 0.84 19.38 -17.00
N SER A 79 1.33 19.73 -18.18
CA SER A 79 0.52 19.99 -19.36
C SER A 79 0.52 18.74 -20.24
N ILE A 80 -0.66 18.31 -20.69
CA ILE A 80 -0.85 17.08 -21.46
C ILE A 80 -1.49 17.42 -22.81
N GLU A 81 -0.73 17.14 -23.86
CA GLU A 81 -1.13 17.38 -25.25
C GLU A 81 -1.30 16.05 -26.00
N GLN A 82 -2.24 16.01 -26.94
CA GLN A 82 -2.44 14.87 -27.81
C GLN A 82 -1.69 15.05 -29.12
N LEU A 83 -0.90 14.05 -29.52
CA LEU A 83 -0.15 14.06 -30.76
C LEU A 83 -0.65 13.00 -31.74
N ASP A 84 -0.66 13.34 -33.03
CA ASP A 84 -0.88 12.38 -34.10
C ASP A 84 0.38 11.55 -34.43
N ALA A 85 0.28 10.65 -35.42
CA ALA A 85 1.40 9.81 -35.84
C ALA A 85 2.61 10.60 -36.40
N ALA A 86 2.42 11.86 -36.81
CA ALA A 86 3.47 12.74 -37.30
C ALA A 86 4.04 13.65 -36.19
N GLY A 87 3.58 13.50 -34.95
CA GLY A 87 4.01 14.33 -33.81
C GLY A 87 3.36 15.71 -33.78
N ARG A 88 2.30 15.95 -34.57
CA ARG A 88 1.58 17.23 -34.57
C ARG A 88 0.56 17.25 -33.44
N VAL A 89 0.47 18.36 -32.72
CA VAL A 89 -0.56 18.59 -31.70
C VAL A 89 -1.94 18.59 -32.37
N ILE A 90 -2.87 17.83 -31.79
CA ILE A 90 -4.25 17.65 -32.26
C ILE A 90 -5.22 17.65 -31.06
N GLY A 91 -6.52 17.75 -31.33
CA GLY A 91 -7.56 17.57 -30.29
C GLY A 91 -8.11 18.84 -29.65
N GLY A 92 -7.72 20.04 -30.12
CA GLY A 92 -8.15 21.34 -29.58
C GLY A 92 -6.96 22.13 -29.03
N CYS A 93 -7.19 23.40 -28.65
CA CYS A 93 -6.17 24.30 -28.09
C CYS A 93 -6.11 24.28 -26.55
N ASP A 94 -6.93 23.46 -25.89
CA ASP A 94 -6.95 23.37 -24.44
C ASP A 94 -6.00 22.25 -24.01
N ASP A 95 -4.76 22.62 -23.68
CA ASP A 95 -3.82 21.74 -22.99
C ASP A 95 -4.46 21.31 -21.67
N TYR A 96 -4.47 20.00 -21.38
CA TYR A 96 -4.96 19.53 -20.09
C TYR A 96 -3.88 19.77 -19.06
N GLU A 97 -4.12 20.70 -18.14
CA GLU A 97 -3.18 21.03 -17.08
C GLU A 97 -3.61 20.38 -15.77
N VAL A 98 -2.66 19.81 -15.05
CA VAL A 98 -2.87 19.35 -13.68
C VAL A 98 -1.80 19.92 -12.76
N SER A 99 -2.22 20.49 -11.65
CA SER A 99 -1.39 21.13 -10.63
C SER A 99 -0.95 20.11 -9.59
N SER A 100 0.36 20.03 -9.32
CA SER A 100 0.86 19.21 -8.20
C SER A 100 0.48 19.77 -6.82
N GLY A 101 0.00 21.02 -6.73
CA GLY A 101 -0.36 21.73 -5.49
C GLY A 101 0.85 22.29 -4.73
N LYS A 102 0.77 22.40 -3.39
CA LYS A 102 1.94 22.60 -2.51
C LYS A 102 2.05 21.48 -1.48
N GLU A 103 3.26 21.15 -1.03
CA GLU A 103 3.47 20.09 -0.04
C GLU A 103 2.71 20.37 1.27
N HIS A 104 2.90 21.57 1.83
CA HIS A 104 2.42 21.94 3.17
C HIS A 104 1.09 22.69 3.21
N HIS A 105 0.46 22.95 2.05
CA HIS A 105 -0.77 23.72 2.00
C HIS A 105 -1.66 23.21 0.87
N ARG A 106 -2.80 22.63 1.24
CA ARG A 106 -3.84 22.25 0.29
C ARG A 106 -4.69 23.48 -0.04
N THR A 107 -4.84 23.78 -1.32
CA THR A 107 -5.77 24.80 -1.82
C THR A 107 -6.92 24.15 -2.57
N ASP A 108 -7.97 24.92 -2.88
CA ASP A 108 -9.08 24.43 -3.71
C ASP A 108 -8.65 24.14 -5.16
N ASN A 109 -7.49 24.65 -5.58
CA ASN A 109 -6.88 24.39 -6.89
C ASN A 109 -5.88 23.22 -6.87
N ASP A 110 -5.80 22.46 -5.77
CA ASP A 110 -4.95 21.28 -5.66
C ASP A 110 -5.71 20.06 -6.19
N ASP A 111 -5.29 19.58 -7.35
CA ASP A 111 -5.84 18.43 -8.04
C ASP A 111 -5.64 17.10 -7.30
N PHE A 112 -4.49 16.93 -6.66
CA PHE A 112 -4.07 15.65 -6.06
C PHE A 112 -4.11 15.65 -4.53
N PHE A 113 -4.69 14.58 -3.98
CA PHE A 113 -4.73 14.35 -2.53
C PHE A 113 -3.47 13.66 -2.02
N ASP A 114 -3.04 12.59 -2.71
CA ASP A 114 -1.72 12.01 -2.48
C ASP A 114 -0.70 12.82 -3.27
N ARG A 115 0.30 13.38 -2.58
CA ARG A 115 1.45 14.07 -3.17
C ARG A 115 2.73 13.58 -2.53
N ARG A 116 3.63 13.02 -3.33
CA ARG A 116 4.97 12.61 -2.92
C ARG A 116 5.97 13.02 -4.00
N LEU A 117 6.63 14.13 -3.77
CA LEU A 117 7.80 14.57 -4.52
C LEU A 117 8.99 14.36 -3.59
N ARG A 118 9.81 13.34 -3.85
CA ARG A 118 10.78 12.81 -2.87
C ARG A 118 12.04 12.29 -3.55
N ALA A 119 13.10 12.16 -2.75
CA ALA A 119 14.28 11.41 -3.13
C ALA A 119 14.64 10.37 -2.06
N ILE A 120 15.20 9.25 -2.49
CA ILE A 120 15.52 8.09 -1.66
C ILE A 120 16.90 7.60 -2.08
N GLN A 121 17.73 7.25 -1.11
CA GLN A 121 18.93 6.46 -1.35
C GLN A 121 18.72 5.06 -0.80
N TRP A 122 18.95 4.05 -1.64
CA TRP A 122 19.05 2.66 -1.24
C TRP A 122 20.53 2.30 -1.15
N THR A 123 20.99 2.02 0.05
CA THR A 123 22.34 1.51 0.32
C THR A 123 22.25 0.00 0.46
N ASN A 124 22.91 -0.75 -0.42
CA ASN A 124 22.98 -2.21 -0.36
C ASN A 124 24.34 -2.66 0.20
N ASP A 125 24.51 -3.97 0.41
CA ASP A 125 25.72 -4.59 0.95
C ASP A 125 26.15 -4.08 2.35
N CYS A 126 25.20 -3.60 3.16
CA CYS A 126 25.50 -3.25 4.54
C CYS A 126 25.86 -4.51 5.34
N ALA A 127 26.90 -4.43 6.17
CA ALA A 127 27.31 -5.53 7.04
C ALA A 127 26.30 -5.82 8.16
N SER A 128 25.56 -4.78 8.58
CA SER A 128 24.50 -4.92 9.59
C SER A 128 23.44 -3.80 9.51
N THR A 129 22.53 -3.72 10.50
CA THR A 129 21.32 -2.87 10.53
C THR A 129 21.69 -1.53 11.12
N THR A 130 22.97 -1.38 11.45
CA THR A 130 23.58 -0.22 12.06
C THR A 130 24.90 0.12 11.36
N ASP A 131 25.39 -0.73 10.45
CA ASP A 131 26.67 -0.55 9.76
C ASP A 131 26.56 -0.80 8.25
N CYS A 132 26.81 0.26 7.47
CA CYS A 132 26.92 0.22 6.01
C CYS A 132 28.31 0.63 5.52
N SER A 133 29.36 0.50 6.35
CA SER A 133 30.74 0.81 5.96
C SER A 133 31.28 -0.11 4.87
N THR A 134 30.67 -1.29 4.69
CA THR A 134 30.97 -2.26 3.63
C THR A 134 30.20 -2.03 2.35
N ALA A 135 29.26 -1.07 2.33
CA ALA A 135 28.36 -0.88 1.20
C ALA A 135 29.12 -0.43 -0.05
N THR A 136 28.87 -1.10 -1.17
CA THR A 136 29.50 -0.78 -2.47
C THR A 136 28.50 -0.48 -3.58
N HIS A 137 27.21 -0.76 -3.36
CA HIS A 137 26.15 -0.49 -4.32
C HIS A 137 25.10 0.46 -3.74
N PHE A 138 25.02 1.65 -4.32
CA PHE A 138 24.05 2.67 -3.95
C PHE A 138 23.12 2.93 -5.14
N GLU A 139 21.83 3.05 -4.86
CA GLU A 139 20.83 3.51 -5.83
C GLU A 139 20.21 4.79 -5.31
N GLU A 140 20.42 5.88 -6.02
CA GLU A 140 19.74 7.16 -5.78
C GLU A 140 18.49 7.21 -6.63
N GLU A 141 17.34 7.51 -6.04
CA GLU A 141 16.06 7.59 -6.73
C GLU A 141 15.39 8.93 -6.48
N ALA A 142 14.95 9.59 -7.54
CA ALA A 142 13.99 10.69 -7.48
C ALA A 142 12.62 10.21 -7.97
N LEU A 143 11.55 10.66 -7.33
CA LEU A 143 10.20 10.30 -7.76
C LEU A 143 9.17 11.41 -7.56
N VAL A 144 8.19 11.40 -8.47
CA VAL A 144 6.93 12.14 -8.37
C VAL A 144 5.80 11.10 -8.36
N GLU A 145 5.03 11.05 -7.28
CA GLU A 145 3.79 10.28 -7.17
C GLU A 145 2.67 11.22 -6.76
N LEU A 146 1.70 11.39 -7.67
CA LEU A 146 0.52 12.23 -7.49
C LEU A 146 -0.72 11.38 -7.73
N ARG A 147 -1.71 11.38 -6.82
CA ARG A 147 -2.98 10.64 -6.99
C ARG A 147 -4.20 11.50 -6.66
N TYR A 148 -5.11 11.58 -7.63
CA TYR A 148 -6.33 12.35 -7.54
C TYR A 148 -7.25 11.73 -6.51
N ALA A 149 -8.03 12.56 -5.81
CA ALA A 149 -9.02 12.05 -4.87
C ALA A 149 -10.27 12.93 -4.70
N SER A 150 -10.62 13.74 -5.70
CA SER A 150 -11.95 14.37 -5.76
C SER A 150 -12.85 13.58 -6.72
N SER A 151 -14.14 13.45 -6.39
CA SER A 151 -15.18 12.96 -7.33
C SER A 151 -15.61 14.03 -8.33
N ASP A 152 -15.42 15.30 -7.97
CA ASP A 152 -15.63 16.40 -8.88
C ASP A 152 -14.36 16.45 -9.74
N HIS A 153 -14.44 15.80 -10.91
CA HIS A 153 -13.45 15.87 -11.97
C HIS A 153 -13.83 17.05 -12.88
N PRO A 154 -13.43 18.30 -12.59
CA PRO A 154 -13.86 19.43 -13.41
C PRO A 154 -13.40 19.28 -14.87
N GLU A 155 -12.28 18.57 -15.10
CA GLU A 155 -11.63 18.48 -16.40
C GLU A 155 -11.52 17.02 -16.87
N THR A 156 -12.57 16.56 -17.54
CA THR A 156 -12.49 15.35 -18.37
C THR A 156 -12.16 15.74 -19.80
N PHE A 157 -11.51 14.85 -20.53
CA PHE A 157 -11.18 15.07 -21.92
C PHE A 157 -11.40 13.86 -22.82
N LYS A 158 -11.59 14.14 -24.11
CA LYS A 158 -11.79 13.11 -25.12
C LYS A 158 -10.54 13.00 -25.98
N PHE A 159 -10.11 11.77 -26.22
CA PHE A 159 -9.07 11.52 -27.20
C PHE A 159 -9.58 11.80 -28.62
N ASP A 160 -8.85 12.59 -29.39
CA ASP A 160 -9.03 12.64 -30.85
C ASP A 160 -8.72 11.24 -31.41
N SER A 161 -9.54 10.77 -32.36
CA SER A 161 -9.36 9.44 -32.97
C SER A 161 -7.99 9.24 -33.65
N ARG A 162 -7.30 10.33 -33.99
CA ARG A 162 -5.98 10.36 -34.61
C ARG A 162 -4.85 10.32 -33.58
N THR A 163 -5.13 10.47 -32.29
CA THR A 163 -4.11 10.46 -31.24
C THR A 163 -3.37 9.12 -31.20
N ARG A 164 -2.04 9.21 -31.24
CA ARG A 164 -1.11 8.08 -31.16
C ARG A 164 -0.10 8.23 -30.03
N GLN A 165 -0.01 9.42 -29.45
CA GLN A 165 0.91 9.70 -28.37
C GLN A 165 0.36 10.85 -27.52
N LEU A 166 0.67 10.85 -26.23
CA LEU A 166 0.56 12.03 -25.37
C LEU A 166 1.95 12.66 -25.23
N ARG A 167 2.01 13.98 -25.26
CA ARG A 167 3.16 14.74 -24.76
C ARG A 167 2.78 15.30 -23.40
N VAL A 168 3.58 14.95 -22.37
CA VAL A 168 3.43 15.47 -21.02
C VAL A 168 4.63 16.36 -20.73
N THR A 169 4.40 17.64 -20.48
CA THR A 169 5.45 18.59 -20.09
C THR A 169 5.28 18.96 -18.63
N TRP A 170 6.36 18.90 -17.85
CA TRP A 170 6.33 19.29 -16.44
C TRP A 170 7.06 20.63 -16.24
N THR A 171 6.39 21.61 -15.62
CA THR A 171 6.96 22.96 -15.46
C THR A 171 8.19 23.01 -14.57
N ALA A 172 8.45 22.01 -13.73
CA ALA A 172 9.63 22.05 -12.86
C ALA A 172 10.92 21.63 -13.60
N ASN A 173 10.83 20.69 -14.55
CA ASN A 173 12.01 20.20 -15.29
C ASN A 173 12.05 20.64 -16.76
N HIS A 174 10.95 21.20 -17.27
CA HIS A 174 10.76 21.65 -18.65
C HIS A 174 11.02 20.56 -19.72
N ARG A 175 11.05 19.29 -19.32
CA ARG A 175 11.18 18.16 -20.24
C ARG A 175 9.80 17.73 -20.74
N ALA A 176 9.78 17.30 -22.00
CA ALA A 176 8.63 16.65 -22.61
C ALA A 176 8.80 15.13 -22.52
N TYR A 177 7.79 14.47 -21.96
CA TYR A 177 7.66 13.02 -21.90
C TYR A 177 6.64 12.55 -22.93
N PHE A 178 6.93 11.46 -23.61
CA PHE A 178 6.10 10.97 -24.70
C PHE A 178 5.54 9.59 -24.35
N ILE A 179 4.22 9.49 -24.24
CA ILE A 179 3.52 8.26 -23.85
C ILE A 179 2.78 7.74 -25.08
N PRO A 180 3.11 6.55 -25.61
CA PRO A 180 2.37 5.99 -26.74
C PRO A 180 0.92 5.70 -26.36
N VAL A 181 0.01 5.93 -27.30
CA VAL A 181 -1.43 5.73 -27.11
C VAL A 181 -1.97 4.81 -28.18
N GLU A 182 -2.53 3.69 -27.72
CA GLU A 182 -3.39 2.83 -28.53
C GLU A 182 -4.85 3.08 -28.18
N GLN A 183 -5.68 3.26 -29.22
CA GLN A 183 -7.13 3.40 -29.09
C GLN A 183 -7.84 2.16 -29.64
N VAL A 184 -8.45 1.39 -28.75
CA VAL A 184 -9.14 0.13 -29.05
C VAL A 184 -10.63 0.40 -29.21
N ALA A 185 -11.21 0.05 -30.36
CA ALA A 185 -12.63 0.28 -30.63
C ALA A 185 -13.53 -0.67 -29.84
N ASN A 186 -13.22 -1.96 -29.87
CA ASN A 186 -13.98 -3.02 -29.23
C ASN A 186 -13.05 -3.82 -28.31
N PRO A 187 -12.68 -3.29 -27.13
CA PRO A 187 -11.87 -4.03 -26.20
C PRO A 187 -12.60 -5.27 -25.71
N GLU A 188 -11.86 -6.35 -25.46
CA GLU A 188 -12.44 -7.62 -25.02
C GLU A 188 -13.16 -7.51 -23.66
N TRP A 189 -12.64 -6.66 -22.76
CA TRP A 189 -13.23 -6.36 -21.46
C TRP A 189 -13.58 -4.88 -21.35
N ASP A 190 -14.46 -4.53 -20.41
CA ASP A 190 -14.73 -3.14 -20.04
C ASP A 190 -13.73 -2.61 -18.99
N TYR A 191 -13.80 -1.31 -18.73
CA TYR A 191 -13.23 -0.65 -17.55
C TYR A 191 -13.87 -1.16 -16.26
N GLY A 192 -13.28 -0.78 -15.12
CA GLY A 192 -13.73 -1.19 -13.80
C GLY A 192 -13.18 -2.56 -13.40
N PHE A 193 -13.31 -2.86 -12.10
CA PHE A 193 -12.79 -4.09 -11.53
C PHE A 193 -13.63 -4.53 -10.34
N LYS A 194 -14.06 -5.79 -10.35
CA LYS A 194 -14.92 -6.40 -9.32
C LYS A 194 -14.39 -7.77 -8.96
N ILE A 195 -14.66 -8.19 -7.73
CA ILE A 195 -14.30 -9.51 -7.20
C ILE A 195 -15.57 -10.15 -6.67
N ASP A 196 -15.98 -11.26 -7.27
CA ASP A 196 -16.93 -12.16 -6.63
C ASP A 196 -16.16 -13.07 -5.68
N LEU A 197 -16.69 -13.31 -4.49
CA LEU A 197 -16.04 -14.11 -3.46
C LEU A 197 -17.09 -14.96 -2.73
N ALA A 198 -16.85 -16.27 -2.61
CA ALA A 198 -17.77 -17.19 -1.96
C ALA A 198 -17.03 -18.32 -1.24
N VAL A 199 -17.56 -18.75 -0.09
CA VAL A 199 -17.13 -20.00 0.55
C VAL A 199 -17.92 -21.14 -0.08
N THR A 200 -17.25 -22.08 -0.73
CA THR A 200 -17.87 -23.22 -1.41
C THR A 200 -18.01 -24.43 -0.51
N THR A 201 -17.25 -24.49 0.59
CA THR A 201 -17.51 -25.46 1.67
C THR A 201 -18.90 -25.21 2.27
N PRO A 202 -19.77 -26.22 2.34
CA PRO A 202 -21.09 -26.05 2.92
C PRO A 202 -21.00 -25.85 4.45
N PRO A 203 -21.76 -24.91 5.03
CA PRO A 203 -21.93 -24.84 6.47
C PRO A 203 -22.78 -26.00 6.98
N ALA A 204 -22.82 -26.21 8.29
CA ALA A 204 -23.79 -27.09 8.93
C ALA A 204 -25.22 -26.58 8.72
N ALA A 205 -26.22 -27.42 9.02
CA ALA A 205 -27.64 -27.11 8.82
C ALA A 205 -28.13 -25.83 9.52
N ASN A 206 -27.45 -25.42 10.59
CA ASN A 206 -27.73 -24.16 11.31
C ASN A 206 -27.02 -22.93 10.72
N GLY A 207 -26.35 -23.07 9.56
CA GLY A 207 -25.63 -22.00 8.88
C GLY A 207 -24.25 -21.68 9.44
N THR A 208 -23.68 -22.55 10.30
CA THR A 208 -22.38 -22.32 10.94
C THR A 208 -21.30 -23.29 10.46
N TYR A 209 -20.05 -22.85 10.51
CA TYR A 209 -18.86 -23.66 10.31
C TYR A 209 -18.32 -24.15 11.67
N ALA A 210 -17.73 -25.33 11.70
CA ALA A 210 -17.14 -25.90 12.90
C ALA A 210 -15.67 -25.44 13.08
N PRO A 211 -15.19 -25.26 14.32
CA PRO A 211 -13.75 -25.21 14.59
C PRO A 211 -13.04 -26.44 13.99
N GLY A 212 -11.82 -26.26 13.48
CA GLY A 212 -11.06 -27.31 12.79
C GLY A 212 -11.48 -27.59 11.35
N GLN A 213 -12.58 -26.99 10.86
CA GLN A 213 -13.08 -27.23 9.51
C GLN A 213 -12.20 -26.54 8.46
N LEU A 214 -11.90 -27.27 7.38
CA LEU A 214 -11.31 -26.73 6.16
C LEU A 214 -12.37 -25.93 5.40
N LEU A 215 -12.06 -24.67 5.11
CA LEU A 215 -12.84 -23.80 4.25
C LEU A 215 -12.19 -23.71 2.87
N THR A 216 -12.99 -23.90 1.84
CA THR A 216 -12.65 -23.66 0.44
C THR A 216 -13.35 -22.38 0.02
N VAL A 217 -12.56 -21.43 -0.47
CA VAL A 217 -13.03 -20.12 -0.91
C VAL A 217 -12.71 -19.97 -2.38
N GLU A 218 -13.71 -19.69 -3.18
CA GLU A 218 -13.57 -19.44 -4.60
C GLU A 218 -13.80 -17.95 -4.88
N PHE A 219 -13.02 -17.41 -5.82
CA PHE A 219 -13.23 -16.06 -6.31
C PHE A 219 -13.34 -16.00 -7.83
N THR A 220 -13.93 -14.95 -8.36
CA THR A 220 -13.92 -14.64 -9.79
C THR A 220 -13.63 -13.16 -9.98
N LEU A 221 -12.62 -12.86 -10.80
CA LEU A 221 -12.26 -11.50 -11.16
C LEU A 221 -13.09 -11.05 -12.36
N ARG A 222 -13.71 -9.88 -12.28
CA ARG A 222 -14.60 -9.35 -13.31
C ARG A 222 -14.30 -7.90 -13.67
N ASP A 223 -14.66 -7.49 -14.88
CA ASP A 223 -14.71 -6.08 -15.25
C ASP A 223 -15.90 -5.34 -14.61
N GLY A 224 -16.03 -4.04 -14.88
CA GLY A 224 -17.11 -3.21 -14.36
C GLY A 224 -18.51 -3.64 -14.81
N GLN A 225 -18.64 -4.33 -15.94
CA GLN A 225 -19.91 -4.88 -16.45
C GLN A 225 -20.20 -6.31 -15.97
N GLY A 226 -19.26 -6.92 -15.25
CA GLY A 226 -19.41 -8.27 -14.70
C GLY A 226 -18.90 -9.38 -15.62
N LYS A 227 -18.21 -9.09 -16.72
CA LYS A 227 -17.58 -10.12 -17.55
C LYS A 227 -16.36 -10.71 -16.82
N PRO A 228 -16.21 -12.05 -16.73
CA PRO A 228 -15.01 -12.68 -16.17
C PRO A 228 -13.72 -12.26 -16.90
N LEU A 229 -12.63 -12.09 -16.13
CA LEU A 229 -11.30 -11.71 -16.63
C LEU A 229 -10.39 -12.92 -16.92
N HIS A 230 -10.86 -14.12 -16.62
CA HIS A 230 -10.17 -15.39 -16.77
C HIS A 230 -11.20 -16.51 -16.88
N ASP A 231 -10.78 -17.67 -17.38
CA ASP A 231 -11.60 -18.87 -17.39
C ASP A 231 -11.76 -19.44 -15.96
N PRO A 232 -12.82 -20.22 -15.68
CA PRO A 232 -12.97 -20.88 -14.38
C PRO A 232 -11.78 -21.78 -14.06
N GLY A 233 -11.28 -21.75 -12.82
CA GLY A 233 -10.17 -22.60 -12.37
C GLY A 233 -8.77 -22.22 -12.87
N VAL A 234 -8.64 -21.20 -13.72
CA VAL A 234 -7.36 -20.85 -14.33
C VAL A 234 -7.16 -19.35 -14.34
N LEU A 235 -6.15 -18.88 -13.60
CA LEU A 235 -5.61 -17.53 -13.73
C LEU A 235 -4.31 -17.54 -14.54
N PRO A 236 -3.89 -16.38 -15.10
CA PRO A 236 -2.57 -16.26 -15.71
C PRO A 236 -1.48 -16.68 -14.73
N THR A 237 -0.43 -17.33 -15.22
CA THR A 237 0.71 -17.71 -14.38
C THR A 237 1.51 -16.47 -13.97
N PHE A 238 2.40 -16.61 -12.98
CA PHE A 238 3.30 -15.51 -12.61
C PHE A 238 4.26 -15.18 -13.75
N GLN A 239 4.70 -16.18 -14.52
CA GLN A 239 5.48 -15.97 -15.74
C GLN A 239 4.71 -15.17 -16.81
N ASP A 240 3.43 -15.45 -17.02
CA ASP A 240 2.60 -14.69 -17.96
C ASP A 240 2.54 -13.21 -17.54
N PHE A 241 2.33 -12.95 -16.24
CA PHE A 241 2.35 -11.59 -15.70
C PHE A 241 3.70 -10.88 -15.93
N LEU A 242 4.83 -11.52 -15.59
CA LEU A 242 6.16 -10.93 -15.75
C LEU A 242 6.54 -10.68 -17.21
N THR A 243 6.03 -11.51 -18.13
CA THR A 243 6.27 -11.38 -19.58
C THR A 243 5.26 -10.48 -20.29
N GLY A 244 4.29 -9.92 -19.57
CA GLY A 244 3.26 -9.04 -20.13
C GLY A 244 2.13 -9.77 -20.85
N ASN A 245 2.04 -11.10 -20.72
CA ASN A 245 1.01 -11.95 -21.32
C ASN A 245 -0.28 -12.02 -20.47
N THR A 246 -0.71 -10.88 -19.93
CA THR A 246 -1.94 -10.75 -19.11
C THR A 246 -2.92 -9.77 -19.77
N PRO A 247 -3.57 -10.15 -20.89
CA PRO A 247 -4.37 -9.23 -21.71
C PRO A 247 -5.57 -8.63 -20.96
N SER A 248 -6.10 -9.32 -19.95
CA SER A 248 -7.20 -8.82 -19.11
C SER A 248 -6.77 -7.75 -18.10
N GLY A 249 -5.47 -7.55 -17.92
CA GLY A 249 -4.90 -6.54 -17.03
C GLY A 249 -4.79 -6.97 -15.56
N ILE A 250 -4.98 -8.25 -15.25
CA ILE A 250 -4.76 -8.79 -13.89
C ILE A 250 -3.33 -8.50 -13.46
N GLN A 251 -3.15 -8.09 -12.20
CA GLN A 251 -1.85 -7.76 -11.64
C GLN A 251 -1.52 -8.67 -10.45
N TYR A 252 -0.24 -9.02 -10.34
CA TYR A 252 0.32 -9.74 -9.20
C TYR A 252 1.39 -8.91 -8.50
N TRP A 253 1.80 -9.38 -7.31
CA TRP A 253 2.92 -8.80 -6.60
C TRP A 253 4.24 -9.19 -7.25
N ASP A 254 5.00 -8.19 -7.68
CA ASP A 254 6.39 -8.36 -8.05
C ASP A 254 7.27 -7.96 -6.87
N VAL A 255 7.87 -8.95 -6.20
CA VAL A 255 8.74 -8.76 -5.03
C VAL A 255 9.97 -7.90 -5.34
N THR A 256 10.37 -7.79 -6.62
CA THR A 256 11.49 -6.95 -7.04
C THR A 256 11.12 -5.47 -7.09
N GLN A 257 9.82 -5.13 -7.14
CA GLN A 257 9.37 -3.76 -6.98
C GLN A 257 9.55 -3.32 -5.53
N ARG A 258 10.62 -2.56 -5.29
CA ARG A 258 10.84 -1.90 -4.00
C ARG A 258 9.61 -1.03 -3.66
N VAL A 259 9.14 -1.02 -2.43
CA VAL A 259 8.10 -0.07 -2.00
C VAL A 259 8.45 0.42 -0.61
N ALA A 260 7.97 1.61 -0.27
CA ALA A 260 8.11 2.14 1.08
C ALA A 260 6.81 2.81 1.46
N THR A 261 6.31 2.51 2.66
CA THR A 261 5.17 3.24 3.20
C THR A 261 5.48 4.73 3.22
N TYR A 262 4.51 5.56 2.85
CA TYR A 262 4.62 7.02 2.78
C TYR A 262 5.62 7.59 1.74
N TYR A 263 6.77 6.97 1.52
CA TYR A 263 7.85 7.53 0.71
C TYR A 263 7.92 7.00 -0.72
N ARG A 264 7.40 5.79 -1.02
CA ARG A 264 7.50 5.21 -2.37
C ARG A 264 6.34 4.31 -2.74
N ARG A 265 5.46 4.80 -3.62
CA ARG A 265 4.65 4.04 -4.60
C ARG A 265 4.07 2.73 -4.10
N LYS A 266 3.56 2.72 -2.87
CA LYS A 266 2.99 1.51 -2.26
C LYS A 266 1.84 0.92 -3.07
N HIS A 267 1.17 1.75 -3.86
CA HIS A 267 0.13 1.32 -4.80
C HIS A 267 0.64 0.37 -5.91
N LYS A 268 1.96 0.38 -6.23
CA LYS A 268 2.61 -0.53 -7.19
C LYS A 268 2.90 -1.92 -6.63
N GLU A 269 2.73 -2.14 -5.33
CA GLU A 269 2.84 -3.46 -4.73
C GLU A 269 1.88 -4.47 -5.39
N LYS A 270 0.67 -4.03 -5.80
CA LYS A 270 -0.26 -4.84 -6.61
C LYS A 270 -0.57 -6.25 -6.10
N GLN A 271 -0.32 -6.48 -4.80
CA GLN A 271 -0.62 -7.72 -4.12
C GLN A 271 -2.09 -8.11 -4.26
N MET A 272 -2.29 -9.32 -4.78
CA MET A 272 -3.55 -10.04 -4.70
C MET A 272 -3.48 -10.98 -3.52
N VAL A 273 -4.32 -10.73 -2.51
CA VAL A 273 -4.29 -11.45 -1.23
C VAL A 273 -5.72 -11.68 -0.78
N ILE A 274 -5.97 -12.89 -0.30
CA ILE A 274 -7.18 -13.27 0.41
C ILE A 274 -6.81 -13.58 1.86
N ALA A 275 -7.62 -13.11 2.80
CA ALA A 275 -7.35 -13.25 4.22
C ALA A 275 -8.64 -13.54 4.99
N ILE A 276 -8.52 -14.30 6.07
CA ILE A 276 -9.61 -14.59 7.01
C ILE A 276 -9.24 -14.06 8.39
N ASN A 277 -10.23 -13.53 9.13
CA ASN A 277 -10.04 -13.12 10.50
C ASN A 277 -11.30 -13.30 11.35
N GLY A 278 -11.12 -13.58 12.65
CA GLY A 278 -12.21 -13.67 13.60
C GLY A 278 -11.89 -14.40 14.90
N PRO A 279 -12.83 -14.41 15.86
CA PRO A 279 -14.16 -13.84 15.73
C PRO A 279 -14.16 -12.31 15.91
N MET A 280 -15.06 -11.58 15.26
CA MET A 280 -15.02 -10.10 15.12
C MET A 280 -14.99 -9.34 16.45
N GLN A 281 -15.69 -9.83 17.47
CA GLN A 281 -15.69 -9.21 18.80
C GLN A 281 -14.31 -9.19 19.47
N ASP A 282 -13.45 -10.16 19.13
CA ASP A 282 -12.12 -10.33 19.73
C ASP A 282 -11.01 -9.73 18.87
N THR A 283 -11.28 -9.41 17.59
CA THR A 283 -10.28 -8.84 16.68
C THR A 283 -9.63 -7.60 17.27
N GLN A 284 -8.32 -7.52 17.19
CA GLN A 284 -7.53 -6.39 17.65
C GLN A 284 -6.26 -6.29 16.81
N THR A 285 -5.56 -5.17 16.90
CA THR A 285 -4.24 -5.02 16.32
C THR A 285 -3.34 -6.22 16.64
N ILE A 286 -2.57 -6.69 15.67
CA ILE A 286 -1.56 -7.75 15.86
C ILE A 286 -0.30 -7.09 16.42
N HIS A 287 0.26 -7.69 17.47
CA HIS A 287 1.43 -7.12 18.17
C HIS A 287 2.67 -7.98 18.06
N ASN A 288 2.51 -9.28 17.84
CA ASN A 288 3.64 -10.14 17.59
C ASN A 288 4.14 -9.96 16.16
N THR A 289 5.46 -9.94 16.00
CA THR A 289 6.08 -10.00 14.68
C THR A 289 5.71 -11.32 14.02
N ILE A 290 5.20 -11.23 12.79
CA ILE A 290 4.77 -12.38 12.00
C ILE A 290 6.01 -13.03 11.39
N ASP A 291 6.23 -14.31 11.70
CA ASP A 291 7.20 -15.14 11.00
C ASP A 291 6.64 -15.53 9.62
N PHE A 292 6.82 -14.63 8.66
CA PHE A 292 6.24 -14.75 7.33
C PHE A 292 6.76 -15.99 6.59
N VAL A 293 8.08 -16.16 6.53
CA VAL A 293 8.72 -17.27 5.80
C VAL A 293 8.46 -18.60 6.52
N GLY A 294 8.63 -18.64 7.85
CA GLY A 294 8.35 -19.85 8.61
C GLY A 294 6.89 -20.28 8.52
N SER A 295 5.94 -19.33 8.48
CA SER A 295 4.52 -19.65 8.28
C SER A 295 4.26 -20.32 6.92
N ILE A 296 4.87 -19.81 5.84
CA ILE A 296 4.71 -20.37 4.49
C ILE A 296 5.24 -21.80 4.43
N ILE A 297 6.43 -22.04 5.01
CA ILE A 297 7.07 -23.37 5.00
C ILE A 297 6.30 -24.39 5.85
N THR A 298 5.66 -23.93 6.94
CA THR A 298 4.99 -24.82 7.90
C THR A 298 3.50 -25.00 7.66
N SER A 299 2.84 -24.14 6.86
CA SER A 299 1.42 -24.28 6.52
C SER A 299 1.23 -25.28 5.39
N PRO A 300 0.44 -26.35 5.61
CA PRO A 300 0.07 -27.29 4.54
C PRO A 300 -0.65 -26.61 3.36
N GLU A 301 -1.40 -25.56 3.64
CA GLU A 301 -2.16 -24.76 2.68
C GLU A 301 -1.36 -23.58 2.10
N GLY A 302 -0.07 -23.45 2.46
CA GLY A 302 0.78 -22.34 2.04
C GLY A 302 0.42 -20.98 2.65
N SER A 303 -0.45 -20.96 3.67
CA SER A 303 -0.96 -19.75 4.29
C SER A 303 -0.01 -19.13 5.31
N VAL A 304 -0.02 -17.80 5.40
CA VAL A 304 0.66 -17.06 6.46
C VAL A 304 -0.31 -16.90 7.63
N ARG A 305 0.02 -17.50 8.79
CA ARG A 305 -0.72 -17.27 10.03
C ARG A 305 -0.34 -15.92 10.61
N THR A 306 -1.29 -15.00 10.65
CA THR A 306 -1.04 -13.62 11.10
C THR A 306 -1.47 -13.41 12.55
N ALA A 307 -2.43 -14.19 13.04
CA ALA A 307 -2.87 -14.18 14.43
C ALA A 307 -3.30 -15.57 14.89
N SER A 308 -2.98 -15.92 16.14
CA SER A 308 -3.42 -17.16 16.76
C SER A 308 -4.34 -16.87 17.95
N PRO A 309 -5.40 -17.67 18.18
CA PRO A 309 -6.26 -17.49 19.34
C PRO A 309 -5.50 -17.50 20.67
N ALA A 310 -4.47 -18.33 20.79
CA ALA A 310 -3.68 -18.48 22.01
C ALA A 310 -2.84 -17.24 22.35
N THR A 311 -2.32 -16.53 21.35
CA THR A 311 -1.40 -15.40 21.55
C THR A 311 -2.06 -14.04 21.36
N GLU A 312 -2.93 -13.91 20.36
CA GLU A 312 -3.59 -12.65 20.00
C GLU A 312 -5.06 -12.61 20.42
N GLY A 313 -5.62 -13.72 20.90
CA GLY A 313 -7.02 -13.82 21.32
C GLY A 313 -8.02 -14.02 20.19
N PHE A 314 -7.58 -13.93 18.92
CA PHE A 314 -8.35 -14.15 17.71
C PHE A 314 -7.50 -14.87 16.64
N TYR A 315 -8.14 -15.42 15.62
CA TYR A 315 -7.51 -16.07 14.48
C TYR A 315 -7.38 -15.11 13.29
N GLY A 316 -6.24 -15.19 12.60
CA GLY A 316 -5.99 -14.51 11.34
C GLY A 316 -5.05 -15.33 10.46
N ALA A 317 -5.37 -15.42 9.17
CA ALA A 317 -4.50 -16.03 8.17
C ALA A 317 -4.67 -15.36 6.81
N ALA A 318 -3.63 -15.42 5.98
CA ALA A 318 -3.62 -14.82 4.64
C ALA A 318 -2.90 -15.70 3.61
N ASN A 319 -3.45 -15.75 2.41
CA ASN A 319 -2.89 -16.41 1.23
C ASN A 319 -2.73 -15.37 0.11
N ALA A 320 -1.66 -15.48 -0.67
CA ALA A 320 -1.51 -14.70 -1.89
C ALA A 320 -2.04 -15.47 -3.09
N VAL A 321 -2.31 -14.75 -4.17
CA VAL A 321 -2.55 -15.32 -5.49
C VAL A 321 -1.61 -14.63 -6.48
N PRO A 322 -0.70 -15.35 -7.17
CA PRO A 322 -0.30 -16.74 -6.95
C PRO A 322 0.17 -17.00 -5.52
N ASP A 323 0.21 -18.27 -5.12
CA ASP A 323 0.64 -18.65 -3.78
C ASP A 323 2.05 -18.13 -3.46
N TRP A 324 2.29 -17.87 -2.17
CA TRP A 324 3.55 -17.27 -1.71
C TRP A 324 4.82 -17.98 -2.21
N PRO A 325 4.91 -19.32 -2.26
CA PRO A 325 6.08 -20.00 -2.82
C PRO A 325 6.39 -19.64 -4.27
N ILE A 326 5.38 -19.39 -5.10
CA ILE A 326 5.56 -18.96 -6.50
C ILE A 326 6.08 -17.51 -6.52
N LEU A 327 5.44 -16.62 -5.75
CA LEU A 327 5.81 -15.19 -5.68
C LEU A 327 7.23 -14.97 -5.12
N LEU A 328 7.68 -15.85 -4.24
CA LEU A 328 9.02 -15.82 -3.65
C LEU A 328 10.07 -16.60 -4.45
N GLY A 329 9.69 -17.20 -5.59
CA GLY A 329 10.60 -17.98 -6.45
C GLY A 329 11.06 -19.31 -5.85
N ILE A 330 10.38 -19.82 -4.81
CA ILE A 330 10.60 -21.16 -4.25
C ILE A 330 10.06 -22.22 -5.21
N GLN A 331 8.94 -21.91 -5.88
CA GLN A 331 8.33 -22.74 -6.92
C GLN A 331 8.51 -22.12 -8.32
N PRO A 332 8.41 -22.91 -9.41
CA PRO A 332 8.50 -22.40 -10.78
C PRO A 332 7.47 -21.31 -11.09
N LEU A 333 7.88 -20.27 -11.83
CA LEU A 333 7.03 -19.12 -12.19
C LEU A 333 5.86 -19.49 -13.12
N ASN A 334 5.96 -20.62 -13.83
CA ASN A 334 4.92 -21.18 -14.69
C ASN A 334 4.01 -22.18 -13.99
N SER A 335 4.13 -22.32 -12.65
CA SER A 335 3.21 -23.14 -11.88
C SER A 335 1.77 -22.66 -12.09
N PRO A 336 0.78 -23.57 -12.19
CA PRO A 336 -0.62 -23.21 -12.32
C PRO A 336 -1.08 -22.29 -11.19
N VAL A 337 -2.01 -21.38 -11.51
CA VAL A 337 -2.61 -20.45 -10.55
C VAL A 337 -4.11 -20.66 -10.59
N ASP A 338 -4.68 -21.03 -9.44
CA ASP A 338 -6.10 -21.36 -9.29
C ASP A 338 -6.89 -20.17 -8.70
N ASN A 339 -8.21 -20.15 -8.92
CA ASN A 339 -9.14 -19.20 -8.33
C ASN A 339 -9.76 -19.70 -7.01
N VAL A 340 -9.18 -20.76 -6.44
CA VAL A 340 -9.59 -21.40 -5.20
C VAL A 340 -8.48 -21.30 -4.16
N VAL A 341 -8.85 -20.90 -2.94
CA VAL A 341 -7.94 -20.80 -1.80
C VAL A 341 -8.54 -21.52 -0.60
N GLN A 342 -7.69 -22.18 0.18
CA GLN A 342 -8.10 -22.92 1.35
C GLN A 342 -7.65 -22.25 2.66
N PHE A 343 -8.50 -22.35 3.68
CA PHE A 343 -8.18 -21.95 5.05
C PHE A 343 -8.67 -23.01 6.04
N THR A 344 -7.78 -23.54 6.87
CA THR A 344 -8.17 -24.41 7.98
C THR A 344 -8.49 -23.56 9.20
N LEU A 345 -9.75 -23.56 9.65
CA LEU A 345 -10.14 -22.94 10.92
C LEU A 345 -9.39 -23.63 12.07
N PRO A 346 -8.87 -22.89 13.06
CA PRO A 346 -8.26 -23.52 14.23
C PRO A 346 -9.23 -24.45 14.96
N ALA A 347 -8.71 -25.53 15.53
CA ALA A 347 -9.53 -26.45 16.35
C ALA A 347 -10.10 -25.75 17.60
N ASP A 348 -9.42 -24.71 18.09
CA ASP A 348 -9.81 -23.85 19.21
C ASP A 348 -10.46 -22.54 18.74
N ALA A 349 -10.94 -22.46 17.49
CA ALA A 349 -11.63 -21.28 16.97
C ALA A 349 -12.84 -20.93 17.87
N LYS A 350 -12.80 -19.73 18.45
CA LYS A 350 -13.89 -19.24 19.28
C LYS A 350 -15.15 -18.96 18.45
N PRO A 351 -16.35 -19.17 19.02
CA PRO A 351 -17.59 -18.86 18.32
C PRO A 351 -17.75 -17.37 17.97
N GLY A 352 -18.30 -17.09 16.79
CA GLY A 352 -18.73 -15.75 16.37
C GLY A 352 -18.66 -15.55 14.85
N THR A 353 -18.75 -14.29 14.43
CA THR A 353 -18.58 -13.90 13.04
C THR A 353 -17.10 -13.84 12.67
N TYR A 354 -16.76 -14.43 11.54
CA TYR A 354 -15.46 -14.32 10.89
C TYR A 354 -15.67 -13.60 9.56
N LYS A 355 -14.67 -12.83 9.13
CA LYS A 355 -14.69 -12.17 7.82
C LYS A 355 -13.61 -12.76 6.94
N ILE A 356 -13.92 -12.89 5.66
CA ILE A 356 -12.95 -13.17 4.61
C ILE A 356 -12.91 -11.94 3.71
N VAL A 357 -11.71 -11.42 3.49
CA VAL A 357 -11.47 -10.28 2.60
C VAL A 357 -10.53 -10.71 1.49
N MET A 358 -10.85 -10.34 0.26
CA MET A 358 -9.91 -10.41 -0.85
C MET A 358 -9.65 -9.01 -1.37
N LYS A 359 -8.38 -8.69 -1.64
CA LYS A 359 -7.94 -7.49 -2.34
C LYS A 359 -7.20 -7.87 -3.62
N ALA A 360 -7.35 -7.08 -4.67
CA ALA A 360 -6.62 -7.23 -5.91
C ALA A 360 -6.43 -5.88 -6.61
N ARG A 361 -5.64 -5.85 -7.69
CA ARG A 361 -5.53 -4.70 -8.60
C ARG A 361 -5.64 -5.12 -10.06
N ARG A 362 -6.09 -4.19 -10.90
CA ARG A 362 -6.17 -4.34 -12.34
C ARG A 362 -5.57 -3.11 -13.03
N SER A 363 -4.79 -3.34 -14.07
CA SER A 363 -4.27 -2.32 -14.98
C SER A 363 -4.77 -2.62 -16.40
N TYR A 364 -5.77 -1.89 -16.90
CA TYR A 364 -6.38 -2.17 -18.20
C TYR A 364 -6.82 -0.88 -18.92
N LEU A 365 -6.52 -0.78 -20.22
CA LEU A 365 -6.88 0.37 -21.08
C LEU A 365 -6.54 1.75 -20.50
N GLY A 366 -5.45 1.88 -19.73
CA GLY A 366 -5.01 3.12 -19.09
C GLY A 366 -5.59 3.39 -17.70
N GLU A 367 -6.49 2.54 -17.22
CA GLU A 367 -6.99 2.55 -15.84
C GLU A 367 -6.11 1.65 -14.95
N GLU A 368 -5.74 2.13 -13.76
CA GLU A 368 -5.09 1.32 -12.71
C GLU A 368 -5.85 1.49 -11.40
N ILE A 369 -6.65 0.48 -11.03
CA ILE A 369 -7.57 0.54 -9.89
C ILE A 369 -7.47 -0.69 -8.97
N PRO A 370 -7.66 -0.50 -7.66
CA PRO A 370 -7.86 -1.59 -6.72
C PRO A 370 -9.32 -2.07 -6.70
N ALA A 371 -9.53 -3.29 -6.24
CA ALA A 371 -10.83 -3.81 -5.82
C ALA A 371 -10.67 -4.66 -4.56
N ALA A 372 -11.69 -4.67 -3.71
CA ALA A 372 -11.78 -5.60 -2.60
C ALA A 372 -13.23 -6.04 -2.37
N THR A 373 -13.38 -7.26 -1.86
CA THR A 373 -14.66 -7.83 -1.45
C THR A 373 -14.50 -8.45 -0.08
N VAL A 374 -15.47 -8.20 0.79
CA VAL A 374 -15.54 -8.76 2.15
C VAL A 374 -16.82 -9.57 2.28
N ILE A 375 -16.69 -10.82 2.72
CA ILE A 375 -17.82 -11.68 3.09
C ILE A 375 -17.72 -12.05 4.56
N SER A 376 -18.85 -12.36 5.17
CA SER A 376 -18.93 -12.80 6.56
C SER A 376 -19.44 -14.24 6.63
N LEU A 377 -18.90 -15.01 7.57
CA LEU A 377 -19.36 -16.35 7.90
C LEU A 377 -19.47 -16.51 9.42
N GLN A 378 -20.24 -17.50 9.86
CA GLN A 378 -20.44 -17.78 11.29
C GLN A 378 -19.72 -19.07 11.68
N VAL A 379 -18.93 -19.03 12.76
CA VAL A 379 -18.23 -20.19 13.32
C VAL A 379 -18.81 -20.52 14.69
N GLY A 380 -19.20 -21.77 14.92
CA GLY A 380 -19.64 -22.29 16.23
C GLY A 380 -20.95 -21.72 16.81
N THR A 381 -21.46 -20.60 16.29
CA THR A 381 -22.71 -19.96 16.73
C THR A 381 -23.36 -19.23 15.56
N PRO A 382 -24.70 -19.28 15.38
CA PRO A 382 -25.37 -18.51 14.33
C PRO A 382 -25.51 -17.03 14.68
N THR A 383 -25.24 -16.64 15.93
CA THR A 383 -25.39 -15.26 16.41
C THR A 383 -24.26 -14.39 15.87
N PRO A 384 -24.55 -13.36 15.06
CA PRO A 384 -23.53 -12.47 14.55
C PRO A 384 -22.85 -11.69 15.68
N THR A 385 -21.55 -11.50 15.54
CA THR A 385 -20.72 -10.69 16.42
C THR A 385 -20.03 -9.59 15.62
N LYS A 386 -19.64 -8.51 16.29
CA LYS A 386 -19.01 -7.35 15.64
C LYS A 386 -17.90 -6.77 16.49
N LYS A 387 -16.91 -6.19 15.83
CA LYS A 387 -15.90 -5.37 16.51
C LYS A 387 -16.53 -4.07 16.97
N VAL A 388 -16.31 -3.70 18.23
CA VAL A 388 -16.49 -2.31 18.67
C VAL A 388 -15.21 -1.56 18.31
N LEU A 389 -15.32 -0.66 17.34
CA LEU A 389 -14.21 0.16 16.89
C LEU A 389 -13.96 1.27 17.91
N ASP A 390 -12.69 1.56 18.18
CA ASP A 390 -12.21 2.59 19.10
C ASP A 390 -11.58 3.79 18.38
N THR A 391 -11.58 3.76 17.05
CA THR A 391 -11.09 4.80 16.15
C THR A 391 -12.17 5.23 15.17
N GLY A 392 -11.97 6.27 14.35
CA GLY A 392 -12.89 6.77 13.32
C GLY A 392 -13.88 7.85 13.81
N PRO A 393 -14.95 8.14 13.04
CA PRO A 393 -15.18 7.68 11.67
C PRO A 393 -14.23 8.39 10.67
N CYS A 394 -13.52 7.60 9.86
CA CYS A 394 -12.59 8.13 8.83
C CYS A 394 -13.33 8.93 7.75
N THR A 395 -14.62 8.63 7.54
CA THR A 395 -15.51 9.28 6.57
C THR A 395 -15.82 10.73 6.91
N SER A 396 -15.42 11.22 8.09
CA SER A 396 -15.46 12.65 8.41
C SER A 396 -14.58 13.48 7.46
N CYS A 397 -13.42 12.94 7.06
CA CYS A 397 -12.45 13.58 6.16
C CYS A 397 -12.32 12.85 4.80
N HIS A 398 -12.44 11.52 4.80
CA HIS A 398 -12.27 10.69 3.60
C HIS A 398 -13.62 10.40 2.93
N LYS A 399 -13.97 11.24 1.96
CA LYS A 399 -15.21 11.13 1.18
C LYS A 399 -14.91 11.08 -0.30
N ASP A 400 -15.88 10.57 -1.06
CA ASP A 400 -15.87 10.60 -2.52
C ASP A 400 -14.60 9.97 -3.11
N GLY A 401 -13.84 10.70 -3.95
CA GLY A 401 -12.60 10.21 -4.55
C GLY A 401 -11.49 9.88 -3.54
N SER A 402 -11.60 10.34 -2.30
CA SER A 402 -10.66 10.05 -1.19
C SER A 402 -11.20 9.02 -0.19
N SER A 403 -12.38 8.47 -0.44
CA SER A 403 -12.97 7.42 0.40
C SER A 403 -12.14 6.15 0.36
N LEU A 404 -12.07 5.43 1.49
CA LEU A 404 -11.31 4.16 1.59
C LEU A 404 -11.80 3.07 0.62
N SER A 405 -13.06 3.14 0.20
CA SER A 405 -13.65 2.27 -0.84
C SER A 405 -13.14 2.56 -2.25
N VAL A 406 -12.44 3.69 -2.45
CA VAL A 406 -11.85 4.09 -3.73
C VAL A 406 -10.33 4.01 -3.66
N ILE A 407 -9.74 4.55 -2.58
CA ILE A 407 -8.29 4.62 -2.42
C ILE A 407 -7.70 3.35 -1.79
N SER A 408 -6.37 3.26 -1.75
CA SER A 408 -5.63 2.14 -1.13
C SER A 408 -5.96 0.77 -1.73
N HIS A 409 -6.81 -0.01 -1.06
CA HIS A 409 -7.21 -1.36 -1.45
C HIS A 409 -8.73 -1.47 -1.71
N ALA A 410 -9.44 -0.34 -1.83
CA ALA A 410 -10.90 -0.30 -2.03
C ALA A 410 -11.71 -1.00 -0.92
N ILE A 411 -11.22 -0.97 0.32
CA ILE A 411 -11.95 -1.51 1.48
C ILE A 411 -12.80 -0.40 2.10
N SER A 412 -14.09 -0.65 2.28
CA SER A 412 -15.01 0.29 2.93
C SER A 412 -14.53 0.69 4.33
N ALA A 413 -14.78 1.95 4.71
CA ALA A 413 -14.47 2.43 6.06
C ALA A 413 -15.18 1.63 7.17
N ASN A 414 -16.30 0.98 6.83
CA ASN A 414 -17.06 0.13 7.75
C ASN A 414 -16.47 -1.27 7.93
N ASP A 415 -15.55 -1.69 7.04
CA ASP A 415 -14.89 -3.00 7.06
C ASP A 415 -13.41 -2.92 7.42
N ARG A 416 -12.97 -1.79 7.98
CA ARG A 416 -11.56 -1.57 8.35
C ARG A 416 -11.04 -2.51 9.44
N ASP A 417 -11.92 -3.24 10.13
CA ASP A 417 -11.53 -4.34 11.02
C ASP A 417 -10.83 -5.49 10.27
N THR A 418 -11.06 -5.62 8.96
CA THR A 418 -10.39 -6.61 8.11
C THR A 418 -8.96 -6.21 7.72
N CYS A 419 -8.58 -4.93 7.86
CA CYS A 419 -7.23 -4.46 7.57
C CYS A 419 -6.19 -5.17 8.44
N THR A 420 -6.51 -5.40 9.71
CA THR A 420 -5.62 -5.93 10.75
C THR A 420 -4.83 -7.16 10.30
N THR A 421 -5.48 -8.12 9.63
CA THR A 421 -4.84 -9.39 9.24
C THR A 421 -3.73 -9.20 8.22
N CYS A 422 -3.93 -8.30 7.25
CA CYS A 422 -2.88 -7.95 6.30
C CYS A 422 -1.88 -6.94 6.88
N HIS A 423 -2.26 -6.26 7.95
CA HIS A 423 -1.51 -5.16 8.55
C HIS A 423 -1.02 -5.52 9.97
N GLY A 424 -0.28 -6.62 10.08
CA GLY A 424 0.49 -6.97 11.27
C GLY A 424 1.98 -6.61 11.12
N PRO A 425 2.80 -6.71 12.18
CA PRO A 425 4.23 -6.43 12.08
C PRO A 425 4.95 -7.48 11.23
N LEU A 426 5.58 -7.06 10.13
CA LEU A 426 6.30 -7.94 9.20
C LEU A 426 7.80 -7.67 9.26
N VAL A 427 8.61 -8.72 9.10
CA VAL A 427 10.08 -8.62 9.15
C VAL A 427 10.69 -7.81 8.00
N PHE A 428 10.02 -7.77 6.84
CA PHE A 428 10.48 -7.03 5.66
C PHE A 428 9.76 -5.69 5.48
N GLU A 429 8.70 -5.45 6.26
CA GLU A 429 7.95 -4.19 6.27
C GLU A 429 7.46 -3.92 7.71
N PRO A 430 8.37 -3.56 8.63
CA PRO A 430 8.07 -3.37 10.05
C PRO A 430 6.98 -2.32 10.29
N GLU A 431 6.86 -1.36 9.37
CA GLU A 431 5.84 -0.31 9.41
C GLU A 431 4.43 -0.76 8.99
N THR A 432 4.25 -2.06 8.73
CA THR A 432 2.98 -2.61 8.24
C THR A 432 1.75 -2.39 9.10
N PRO A 433 1.84 -2.36 10.45
CA PRO A 433 0.68 -2.19 11.28
C PRO A 433 -0.14 -0.92 10.97
N VAL A 434 -1.47 -1.06 10.92
CA VAL A 434 -2.38 0.04 10.51
C VAL A 434 -2.16 1.30 11.36
N TYR A 435 -1.97 1.14 12.66
CA TYR A 435 -1.77 2.27 13.57
C TYR A 435 -0.46 3.01 13.28
N VAL A 436 0.63 2.30 12.96
CA VAL A 436 1.90 2.90 12.55
C VAL A 436 1.71 3.68 11.25
N ARG A 437 1.16 3.03 10.21
CA ARG A 437 0.95 3.68 8.90
C ARG A 437 0.05 4.90 8.99
N THR A 438 -1.05 4.79 9.75
CA THR A 438 -2.04 5.86 9.88
C THR A 438 -1.44 7.07 10.58
N HIS A 439 -0.78 6.87 11.72
CA HIS A 439 -0.09 7.97 12.40
C HIS A 439 1.01 8.57 11.53
N PHE A 440 1.84 7.73 10.90
CA PHE A 440 2.96 8.20 10.08
C PHE A 440 2.50 9.05 8.89
N ILE A 441 1.49 8.61 8.14
CA ILE A 441 0.96 9.38 7.00
C ILE A 441 0.39 10.72 7.47
N HIS A 442 -0.40 10.74 8.55
CA HIS A 442 -1.01 11.99 9.02
C HIS A 442 -0.02 12.93 9.73
N SER A 443 1.03 12.39 10.35
CA SER A 443 2.04 13.19 11.06
C SER A 443 3.12 13.78 10.15
N ARG A 444 3.39 13.17 8.99
CA ARG A 444 4.48 13.58 8.07
C ARG A 444 4.02 14.40 6.87
N THR A 445 2.73 14.39 6.56
CA THR A 445 2.15 15.17 5.43
C THR A 445 1.83 16.61 5.78
N ASN A 446 1.68 16.98 7.07
CA ASN A 446 1.08 18.27 7.50
C ASN A 446 -0.31 18.55 6.88
N ARG A 447 -1.01 17.51 6.40
CA ARG A 447 -2.30 17.63 5.68
C ARG A 447 -3.51 17.19 6.50
N LEU A 448 -3.34 16.87 7.78
CA LEU A 448 -4.44 16.48 8.68
C LEU A 448 -5.42 17.65 8.94
N ASN A 449 -4.98 18.90 8.75
CA ASN A 449 -5.76 20.11 9.04
C ASN A 449 -6.31 20.18 10.48
N LYS A 450 -5.66 19.45 11.40
CA LYS A 450 -5.92 19.42 12.85
C LYS A 450 -4.58 19.30 13.59
N PRO A 451 -4.47 19.79 14.84
CA PRO A 451 -3.27 19.57 15.64
C PRO A 451 -3.02 18.07 15.88
N LEU A 452 -1.80 17.58 15.65
CA LEU A 452 -1.47 16.16 15.72
C LEU A 452 -1.69 15.56 17.12
N GLN A 453 -1.58 16.37 18.17
CA GLN A 453 -1.84 15.96 19.54
C GLN A 453 -3.33 15.77 19.85
N LYS A 454 -4.26 16.22 19.00
CA LYS A 454 -5.72 16.08 19.22
C LYS A 454 -6.21 14.71 18.77
N CYS A 455 -5.91 13.69 19.58
CA CYS A 455 -6.24 12.29 19.33
C CYS A 455 -7.74 12.07 19.06
N GLU A 456 -8.63 12.85 19.68
CA GLU A 456 -10.09 12.81 19.46
C GLU A 456 -10.51 12.99 17.99
N SER A 457 -9.63 13.49 17.12
CA SER A 457 -9.87 13.57 15.67
C SER A 457 -10.03 12.19 15.03
N CYS A 458 -9.41 11.16 15.61
CA CYS A 458 -9.38 9.80 15.07
C CYS A 458 -9.69 8.72 16.11
N HIS A 459 -9.54 8.98 17.41
CA HIS A 459 -9.85 8.04 18.49
C HIS A 459 -11.20 8.39 19.13
N LEU A 460 -12.07 7.41 19.27
CA LEU A 460 -13.44 7.59 19.76
C LEU A 460 -13.53 7.69 21.28
N ASN A 461 -12.53 7.19 21.99
CA ASN A 461 -12.53 7.13 23.45
C ASN A 461 -11.11 6.91 24.01
N ARG A 462 -10.98 7.02 25.34
CA ARG A 462 -9.73 6.78 26.06
C ARG A 462 -9.12 5.42 25.76
N THR A 463 -9.93 4.36 25.72
CA THR A 463 -9.45 2.99 25.50
C THR A 463 -8.63 2.90 24.22
N GLY A 464 -9.05 3.58 23.15
CA GLY A 464 -8.34 3.63 21.87
C GLY A 464 -6.93 4.24 21.92
N ILE A 465 -6.57 4.98 22.97
CA ILE A 465 -5.22 5.55 23.16
C ILE A 465 -4.42 4.90 24.29
N GLN A 466 -4.98 3.90 25.00
CA GLN A 466 -4.32 3.32 26.19
C GLN A 466 -3.27 2.24 25.88
N ARG A 467 -3.09 1.83 24.63
CA ARG A 467 -2.04 0.87 24.27
C ARG A 467 -0.92 1.58 23.53
N THR A 468 0.10 2.02 24.27
CA THR A 468 1.30 2.63 23.70
C THR A 468 2.36 1.57 23.50
N SER A 469 2.95 1.55 22.31
CA SER A 469 4.17 0.84 21.97
C SER A 469 5.18 1.85 21.44
N LYS A 470 6.46 1.48 21.42
CA LYS A 470 7.51 2.33 20.83
C LYS A 470 7.15 2.70 19.38
N SER A 471 6.68 1.74 18.59
CA SER A 471 6.21 1.96 17.21
C SER A 471 5.01 2.91 17.11
N ALA A 472 4.01 2.78 17.98
CA ALA A 472 2.87 3.69 17.99
C ALA A 472 3.28 5.12 18.32
N CYS A 473 4.18 5.32 19.28
CA CYS A 473 4.66 6.65 19.67
C CYS A 473 5.59 7.26 18.61
N MET A 474 6.56 6.48 18.12
CA MET A 474 7.59 6.93 17.18
C MET A 474 7.09 7.12 15.75
N SER A 475 5.89 6.61 15.44
CA SER A 475 5.18 6.99 14.21
C SER A 475 4.85 8.50 14.13
N CYS A 476 4.81 9.19 15.28
CA CYS A 476 4.66 10.65 15.36
C CYS A 476 5.93 11.34 15.87
N HIS A 477 6.50 10.86 16.98
CA HIS A 477 7.70 11.44 17.59
C HIS A 477 8.96 11.07 16.81
N LYS A 478 9.90 12.00 16.65
CA LYS A 478 11.21 11.73 16.01
C LYS A 478 12.34 11.46 17.00
N SER A 479 12.09 11.72 18.28
CA SER A 479 13.05 11.54 19.37
C SER A 479 12.32 11.45 20.71
N TYR A 480 13.03 11.01 21.74
CA TYR A 480 12.60 11.07 23.13
C TYR A 480 13.76 11.49 24.05
N PRO A 481 13.49 11.88 25.32
CA PRO A 481 14.52 12.37 26.23
C PRO A 481 15.66 11.38 26.47
N ALA A 482 16.83 11.89 26.86
CA ALA A 482 18.02 11.07 27.15
C ALA A 482 17.76 9.95 28.19
N SER A 483 16.83 10.16 29.14
CA SER A 483 16.40 9.13 30.08
C SER A 483 15.76 7.92 29.40
N HIS A 484 14.96 8.14 28.35
CA HIS A 484 14.39 7.04 27.56
C HIS A 484 15.45 6.37 26.70
N VAL A 485 16.47 7.11 26.23
CA VAL A 485 17.61 6.51 25.52
C VAL A 485 18.39 5.57 26.41
N ALA A 486 18.66 5.98 27.65
CA ALA A 486 19.34 5.15 28.64
C ALA A 486 18.56 3.87 28.99
N GLN A 487 17.22 3.94 28.99
CA GLN A 487 16.36 2.82 29.41
C GLN A 487 15.95 1.88 28.25
N PHE A 488 15.70 2.43 27.06
CA PHE A 488 15.09 1.70 25.93
C PHE A 488 15.94 1.74 24.65
N GLY A 489 17.19 2.18 24.76
CA GLY A 489 18.10 2.37 23.63
C GLY A 489 17.78 3.61 22.79
N PRO A 490 18.58 3.91 21.76
CA PRO A 490 18.30 5.03 20.85
C PRO A 490 17.14 4.73 19.89
N VAL A 491 16.69 5.78 19.20
CA VAL A 491 15.79 5.64 18.05
C VAL A 491 16.64 5.23 16.84
N VAL A 492 16.44 4.01 16.33
CA VAL A 492 17.27 3.43 15.26
C VAL A 492 16.52 3.21 13.94
N ASP A 493 15.20 3.28 13.96
CA ASP A 493 14.34 3.17 12.78
C ASP A 493 13.23 4.23 12.82
N MET A 494 12.95 4.90 11.70
CA MET A 494 11.94 5.98 11.68
C MET A 494 10.50 5.51 11.91
N TYR A 495 10.17 4.28 11.52
CA TYR A 495 8.80 3.80 11.49
C TYR A 495 8.41 3.17 12.81
N ILE A 496 9.31 2.37 13.37
CA ILE A 496 9.05 1.59 14.57
C ILE A 496 9.84 2.08 15.79
N GLY A 497 10.80 2.97 15.59
CA GLY A 497 11.63 3.54 16.64
C GLY A 497 12.76 2.63 17.12
N GLY A 498 12.55 1.33 17.19
CA GLY A 498 13.52 0.34 17.70
C GLY A 498 13.75 -0.81 16.73
N THR A 499 13.86 -2.02 17.28
CA THR A 499 13.96 -3.29 16.56
C THR A 499 12.60 -3.99 16.56
N LEU A 500 12.47 -5.06 15.78
CA LEU A 500 11.25 -5.88 15.77
C LEU A 500 10.95 -6.51 17.15
N ASP A 501 11.97 -6.69 18.00
CA ASP A 501 11.83 -7.37 19.29
C ASP A 501 11.24 -6.45 20.37
N ASP A 502 11.56 -5.15 20.34
CA ASP A 502 11.12 -4.17 21.36
C ASP A 502 9.97 -3.28 20.88
N SER A 503 9.85 -3.04 19.57
CA SER A 503 9.06 -1.91 19.09
C SER A 503 7.55 -2.06 19.24
N PHE A 504 7.07 -3.29 19.37
CA PHE A 504 5.65 -3.61 19.48
C PHE A 504 5.20 -3.95 20.90
N GLN A 505 6.14 -3.98 21.84
CA GLN A 505 5.86 -4.20 23.26
C GLN A 505 5.10 -3.01 23.88
N GLN A 506 4.27 -3.29 24.88
CA GLN A 506 3.43 -2.29 25.52
C GLN A 506 4.18 -1.50 26.61
N CYS A 507 4.17 -0.17 26.53
CA CYS A 507 4.82 0.73 27.50
C CYS A 507 3.84 1.26 28.57
N THR A 508 2.53 1.37 28.25
CA THR A 508 1.49 1.94 29.14
C THR A 508 1.26 1.16 30.42
N SER A 509 1.54 -0.14 30.45
CA SER A 509 1.45 -0.95 31.67
C SER A 509 2.42 -0.45 32.76
N SER A 510 3.47 0.28 32.37
CA SER A 510 4.56 0.70 33.25
C SER A 510 4.62 2.21 33.52
N CYS A 511 4.45 3.10 32.51
CA CYS A 511 4.75 4.53 32.70
C CYS A 511 3.76 5.55 32.09
N HIS A 512 3.11 5.26 30.95
CA HIS A 512 2.35 6.27 30.18
C HIS A 512 0.83 6.06 30.25
N LYS A 513 0.16 6.55 31.29
CA LYS A 513 -1.32 6.41 31.41
C LYS A 513 -2.12 7.60 30.86
N THR A 514 -1.45 8.70 30.53
CA THR A 514 -2.09 9.94 30.07
C THR A 514 -1.36 10.50 28.85
N HIS A 515 -2.13 11.14 27.97
CA HIS A 515 -1.63 11.79 26.75
C HIS A 515 -2.02 13.28 26.78
N PRO A 516 -1.11 14.17 27.21
CA PRO A 516 -1.40 15.60 27.27
C PRO A 516 -1.85 16.15 25.91
N GLY A 517 -2.94 16.92 25.90
CA GLY A 517 -3.48 17.53 24.68
C GLY A 517 -4.34 16.62 23.80
N SER A 518 -4.50 15.33 24.16
CA SER A 518 -5.32 14.34 23.43
C SER A 518 -6.80 14.67 23.34
N SER A 519 -7.30 15.45 24.32
CA SER A 519 -8.73 15.66 24.62
C SER A 519 -9.50 14.40 25.03
N LEU A 520 -8.82 13.29 25.32
CA LEU A 520 -9.44 12.02 25.74
C LEU A 520 -9.17 11.72 27.20
#